data_AF-A0A813JC04-F1
#
_entry.id   AF-A0A813JC04-F1
#
_cell.length_a   1.000
_cell.length_b   1.000
_cell.length_c   1.000
_cell.angle_alpha   90.00
_cell.angle_beta   90.00
_cell.angle_gamma   90.00
#
_symmetry.space_group_name_H-M   'P 1'
#
loop_
_entity.id
_entity.type
_entity.pdbx_description
1 polymer ?
#
loop_
_entity_poly.entity_id
_entity_poly.type
_entity_poly.pdbx_seq_one_letter_code
_entity_poly.pdbx_strand_id
1 'polypeptide(L)'
;MREVTFEPPDQWLFSNYQSLTFRCERTWFTFGPHLTARLSSAVKGKCDSQSLVSLHLHPFTQGGMRFVYCFRDLRIRILREQGKDAKGMTQAGTDARIVAKLSKYVDPWHNSLYVVAAYSHSNDAAKFHSKAFMLAAANKLGATGLTMAKIIFVEWQFNIDLESDHLPSKFMAAERYLLGVFLKYNSNKGYVDFEAPGSEIAQAFSHFTYRISQGKMIVLDLQGVHLDKAFRRRPHLILTDPQVVSPGRSFGPGDLGLTGIKVFFRSHRCGPTCKGLGLDTLPPPPLPQPQESSTPDHNAKATASFKSWLVLAQAGLSRTTTLCQAAVEVLSAWVEIKWISNMTSIPPK
;
A
#
# COMPACT_ATOMS: atom_id res chain seq x y z
N MET A 1 12.00 23.89 7.52
CA MET A 1 11.17 22.72 7.86
C MET A 1 10.30 23.15 9.03
N ARG A 2 8.97 23.01 8.99
CA ARG A 2 8.14 23.38 10.16
C ARG A 2 8.52 22.46 11.31
N GLU A 3 8.71 23.03 12.51
CA GLU A 3 8.88 22.24 13.72
C GLU A 3 7.59 21.45 13.96
N VAL A 4 7.72 20.15 14.18
CA VAL A 4 6.59 19.25 14.39
C VAL A 4 6.75 18.61 15.75
N THR A 5 5.80 18.87 16.63
CA THR A 5 5.69 18.20 17.93
C THR A 5 5.15 16.80 17.71
N PHE A 6 5.82 15.79 18.29
CA PHE A 6 5.38 14.40 18.25
C PHE A 6 4.73 13.98 19.58
N GLU A 7 3.71 13.13 19.51
CA GLU A 7 3.05 12.54 20.69
C GLU A 7 3.34 11.03 20.77
N PRO A 8 3.78 10.49 21.91
CA PRO A 8 4.04 9.06 22.00
C PRO A 8 2.73 8.26 22.13
N PRO A 9 2.69 6.99 21.66
CA PRO A 9 1.46 6.22 21.65
C PRO A 9 0.78 6.07 23.03
N ASP A 10 1.54 5.97 24.11
CA ASP A 10 1.00 5.84 25.48
C ASP A 10 0.15 7.04 25.94
N GLN A 11 0.22 8.19 25.25
CA GLN A 11 -0.51 9.42 25.60
C GLN A 11 -1.80 9.64 24.78
N TRP A 12 -2.20 8.68 23.94
CA TRP A 12 -3.38 8.84 23.09
C TRP A 12 -4.70 8.85 23.89
N LEU A 13 -5.22 10.05 24.13
CA LEU A 13 -6.56 10.29 24.68
C LEU A 13 -7.38 11.12 23.70
N PHE A 14 -8.53 10.58 23.28
CA PHE A 14 -9.45 11.32 22.42
C PHE A 14 -10.25 12.32 23.25
N SER A 15 -9.82 13.58 23.19
CA SER A 15 -10.49 14.74 23.76
C SER A 15 -10.54 15.88 22.75
N ASN A 16 -11.40 16.88 22.99
CA ASN A 16 -11.53 18.04 22.11
C ASN A 16 -10.25 18.91 22.06
N TYR A 17 -9.31 18.72 22.99
CA TYR A 17 -8.05 19.48 23.05
C TYR A 17 -6.91 18.81 22.29
N GLN A 18 -6.97 17.49 22.08
CA GLN A 18 -5.89 16.70 21.49
C GLN A 18 -6.27 16.08 20.16
N SER A 19 -7.55 16.12 19.78
CA SER A 19 -8.06 15.49 18.56
C SER A 19 -9.11 16.33 17.85
N LEU A 20 -9.10 16.26 16.53
CA LEU A 20 -10.13 16.77 15.64
C LEU A 20 -11.12 15.66 15.35
N THR A 21 -12.41 15.97 15.45
CA THR A 21 -13.48 15.03 15.14
C THR A 21 -14.29 15.58 13.98
N PHE A 22 -14.44 14.78 12.92
CA PHE A 22 -15.03 15.20 11.66
C PHE A 22 -15.75 14.04 10.96
N ARG A 23 -16.62 14.37 10.00
CA ARG A 23 -17.29 13.37 9.17
C ARG A 23 -16.38 12.86 8.06
N CYS A 24 -16.33 11.54 7.95
CA CYS A 24 -15.51 10.85 6.98
C CYS A 24 -16.33 9.79 6.21
N GLU A 25 -16.07 9.67 4.92
CA GLU A 25 -16.45 8.49 4.13
C GLU A 25 -15.26 7.53 4.04
N ARG A 26 -15.55 6.23 4.13
CA ARG A 26 -14.54 5.18 4.07
C ARG A 26 -14.78 4.29 2.86
N THR A 27 -13.70 3.96 2.17
CA THR A 27 -13.69 2.99 1.09
C THR A 27 -12.48 2.08 1.19
N TRP A 28 -12.59 0.92 0.53
CA TRP A 28 -11.52 -0.05 0.39
C TRP A 28 -11.31 -0.35 -1.08
N PHE A 29 -10.06 -0.61 -1.43
CA PHE A 29 -9.70 -1.12 -2.74
C PHE A 29 -9.43 -2.62 -2.62
N THR A 30 -9.70 -3.35 -3.70
CA THR A 30 -9.33 -4.76 -3.82
C THR A 30 -8.57 -4.94 -5.11
N PHE A 31 -7.43 -5.62 -5.04
CA PHE A 31 -6.68 -6.02 -6.23
C PHE A 31 -7.20 -7.35 -6.78
N GLY A 32 -7.60 -7.39 -8.06
CA GLY A 32 -8.22 -8.55 -8.72
C GLY A 32 -7.25 -9.41 -9.54
N PRO A 33 -7.63 -10.65 -9.89
CA PRO A 33 -6.77 -11.63 -10.59
C PRO A 33 -6.58 -11.37 -12.09
N HIS A 34 -7.41 -10.53 -12.71
CA HIS A 34 -7.27 -10.19 -14.12
C HIS A 34 -6.33 -9.01 -14.28
N LEU A 35 -5.03 -9.31 -14.43
CA LEU A 35 -4.09 -8.28 -14.88
C LEU A 35 -4.51 -7.69 -16.23
N THR A 36 -5.25 -8.42 -17.08
CA THR A 36 -5.61 -8.04 -18.45
C THR A 36 -7.07 -7.66 -18.71
N ALA A 37 -7.99 -7.89 -17.77
CA ALA A 37 -9.39 -7.48 -17.94
C ALA A 37 -9.58 -6.16 -17.22
N ARG A 38 -9.91 -5.11 -18.00
CA ARG A 38 -10.44 -3.81 -17.59
C ARG A 38 -10.33 -3.51 -16.09
N LEU A 39 -9.42 -2.63 -15.69
CA LEU A 39 -9.27 -2.20 -14.30
C LEU A 39 -10.54 -1.59 -13.69
N SER A 40 -11.50 -1.14 -14.51
CA SER A 40 -12.89 -0.85 -14.12
C SER A 40 -13.63 -2.03 -13.47
N SER A 41 -13.26 -3.28 -13.76
CA SER A 41 -13.87 -4.48 -13.18
C SER A 41 -13.13 -5.06 -11.96
N ALA A 42 -11.88 -4.64 -11.73
CA ALA A 42 -11.02 -5.16 -10.67
C ALA A 42 -11.18 -4.44 -9.32
N VAL A 43 -11.68 -3.21 -9.32
CA VAL A 43 -11.96 -2.44 -8.10
C VAL A 43 -13.44 -2.58 -7.72
N LYS A 44 -13.78 -3.60 -6.93
CA LYS A 44 -15.06 -3.60 -6.20
C LYS A 44 -14.89 -2.78 -4.93
N GLY A 45 -15.00 -1.45 -5.06
CA GLY A 45 -15.06 -0.57 -3.90
C GLY A 45 -16.36 -0.80 -3.14
N LYS A 46 -16.28 -1.08 -1.85
CA LYS A 46 -17.42 -0.97 -0.94
C LYS A 46 -17.30 0.38 -0.24
N CYS A 47 -18.19 1.33 -0.50
CA CYS A 47 -18.26 2.55 0.28
C CYS A 47 -19.14 2.29 1.50
N ASP A 48 -18.67 2.65 2.69
CA ASP A 48 -19.54 2.73 3.85
C ASP A 48 -20.25 4.08 3.91
N SER A 49 -21.36 4.15 4.64
CA SER A 49 -22.04 5.40 4.98
C SER A 49 -21.09 6.36 5.73
N GLN A 50 -21.45 7.64 5.78
CA GLN A 50 -20.68 8.65 6.50
C GLN A 50 -20.57 8.28 7.99
N SER A 51 -19.40 8.51 8.59
CA SER A 51 -19.19 8.31 10.03
C SER A 51 -18.36 9.38 10.66
N LEU A 52 -18.57 9.56 11.96
CA LEU A 52 -17.71 10.40 12.78
C LEU A 52 -16.40 9.67 13.10
N VAL A 53 -15.28 10.31 12.79
CA VAL A 53 -13.93 9.82 13.09
C VAL A 53 -13.15 10.87 13.86
N SER A 54 -12.13 10.46 14.59
CA SER A 54 -11.26 11.37 15.34
C SER A 54 -9.80 11.15 14.97
N LEU A 55 -9.07 12.24 14.76
CA LEU A 55 -7.65 12.28 14.42
C LEU A 55 -6.90 13.12 15.45
N HIS A 56 -5.79 12.63 15.98
CA HIS A 56 -4.95 13.45 16.86
C HIS A 56 -4.30 14.63 16.12
N LEU A 57 -4.07 15.73 16.86
CA LEU A 57 -3.47 16.96 16.32
C LEU A 57 -1.97 16.80 15.99
N HIS A 58 -1.29 15.94 16.74
CA HIS A 58 0.15 15.72 16.60
C HIS A 58 0.41 14.32 16.04
N PRO A 59 1.38 14.16 15.12
CA PRO A 59 1.77 12.84 14.68
C PRO A 59 2.57 12.13 15.78
N PHE A 60 2.55 10.80 15.80
CA PHE A 60 3.43 10.04 16.69
C PHE A 60 4.74 9.62 16.02
N THR A 61 4.75 9.54 14.69
CA THR A 61 5.95 9.22 13.93
C THR A 61 5.83 9.74 12.49
N GLN A 62 6.88 9.52 11.72
CA GLN A 62 6.96 9.95 10.34
C GLN A 62 7.72 8.94 9.47
N GLY A 63 7.25 8.75 8.25
CA GLY A 63 7.99 8.06 7.18
C GLY A 63 8.75 9.06 6.31
N GLY A 64 9.16 8.65 5.09
CA GLY A 64 9.79 9.57 4.14
C GLY A 64 8.85 10.68 3.65
N MET A 65 7.61 10.33 3.31
CA MET A 65 6.64 11.24 2.66
C MET A 65 5.42 11.60 3.51
N ARG A 66 5.19 10.91 4.63
CA ARG A 66 3.95 11.05 5.41
C ARG A 66 4.21 11.13 6.91
N PHE A 67 3.38 11.92 7.57
CA PHE A 67 3.18 11.88 9.01
C PHE A 67 2.18 10.78 9.35
N VAL A 68 2.32 10.20 10.54
CA VAL A 68 1.44 9.15 11.03
C VAL A 68 0.82 9.60 12.35
N TYR A 69 -0.50 9.61 12.40
CA TYR A 69 -1.31 10.14 13.49
C TYR A 69 -2.12 9.03 14.14
N CYS A 70 -2.41 9.17 15.43
CA CYS A 70 -3.45 8.38 16.06
C CYS A 70 -4.82 8.69 15.44
N PHE A 71 -5.58 7.65 15.15
CA PHE A 71 -6.87 7.74 14.47
C PHE A 71 -7.89 6.80 15.09
N ARG A 72 -9.16 7.22 15.11
CA ARG A 72 -10.28 6.45 15.63
C ARG A 72 -11.48 6.53 14.70
N ASP A 73 -11.99 5.35 14.33
CA ASP A 73 -13.29 5.16 13.69
C ASP A 73 -14.11 4.21 14.57
N LEU A 74 -15.22 4.72 15.12
CA LEU A 74 -16.06 3.99 16.07
C LEU A 74 -16.74 2.75 15.46
N ARG A 75 -16.81 2.65 14.13
CA ARG A 75 -17.39 1.50 13.44
C ARG A 75 -16.40 0.34 13.33
N ILE A 76 -15.11 0.61 13.48
CA ILE A 76 -14.09 -0.43 13.45
C ILE A 76 -14.11 -1.13 14.79
N ARG A 77 -14.97 -2.13 14.89
CA ARG A 77 -14.95 -3.07 15.99
C ARG A 77 -13.64 -3.84 15.91
N ILE A 78 -12.85 -3.70 16.96
CA ILE A 78 -11.65 -4.48 17.15
C ILE A 78 -12.12 -5.88 17.55
N LEU A 79 -12.47 -6.67 16.54
CA LEU A 79 -12.80 -8.07 16.75
C LEU A 79 -11.51 -8.82 17.08
N ARG A 80 -11.57 -9.71 18.07
CA ARG A 80 -10.54 -10.73 18.32
C ARG A 80 -10.30 -11.43 16.97
N GLU A 81 -9.08 -11.43 16.45
CA GLU A 81 -8.75 -12.40 15.40
C GLU A 81 -8.81 -13.78 16.05
N GLN A 82 -9.93 -14.49 15.86
CA GLN A 82 -9.91 -15.95 15.97
C GLN A 82 -9.20 -16.46 14.72
N GLY A 83 -8.01 -17.02 14.90
CA GLY A 83 -7.38 -17.80 13.85
C GLY A 83 -8.31 -18.94 13.44
N LYS A 84 -8.21 -19.39 12.18
CA LYS A 84 -8.92 -20.59 11.69
C LYS A 84 -8.62 -21.87 12.50
N ASP A 85 -7.66 -21.82 13.42
CA ASP A 85 -7.26 -22.88 14.34
C ASP A 85 -8.00 -22.85 15.69
N ALA A 86 -9.05 -22.03 15.84
CA ALA A 86 -9.88 -21.90 17.05
C ALA A 86 -9.11 -21.51 18.33
N LYS A 87 -7.80 -21.25 18.23
CA LYS A 87 -7.00 -20.62 19.27
C LYS A 87 -7.17 -19.12 19.12
N GLY A 88 -8.22 -18.61 19.75
CA GLY A 88 -8.47 -17.18 19.82
C GLY A 88 -7.23 -16.46 20.35
N MET A 89 -6.86 -15.34 19.73
CA MET A 89 -6.02 -14.37 20.43
C MET A 89 -6.79 -13.96 21.70
N THR A 90 -6.36 -14.46 22.85
CA THR A 90 -6.81 -13.99 24.15
C THR A 90 -6.36 -12.55 24.27
N GLN A 91 -7.30 -11.63 24.05
CA GLN A 91 -7.28 -10.24 24.46
C GLN A 91 -5.91 -9.54 24.25
N ALA A 92 -5.70 -8.98 23.05
CA ALA A 92 -5.05 -7.67 23.03
C ALA A 92 -6.06 -6.73 23.71
N GLY A 93 -5.90 -6.50 25.02
CA GLY A 93 -6.78 -5.63 25.79
C GLY A 93 -6.84 -4.26 25.11
N THR A 94 -8.04 -3.74 24.85
CA THR A 94 -8.35 -2.30 24.69
C THR A 94 -7.52 -1.42 23.72
N ASP A 95 -6.53 -1.93 22.99
CA ASP A 95 -5.46 -1.15 22.35
C ASP A 95 -5.35 -1.32 20.83
N ALA A 96 -6.35 -1.87 20.14
CA ALA A 96 -6.31 -1.82 18.68
C ALA A 96 -6.64 -0.42 18.19
N ARG A 97 -5.60 0.40 18.24
CA ARG A 97 -5.53 1.73 17.71
C ARG A 97 -5.42 1.63 16.20
N ILE A 98 -5.94 2.65 15.54
CA ILE A 98 -5.78 2.83 14.10
C ILE A 98 -4.85 4.01 13.96
N VAL A 99 -4.07 4.00 12.90
CA VAL A 99 -3.24 5.14 12.54
C VAL A 99 -3.67 5.66 11.18
N ALA A 100 -3.69 6.98 11.04
CA ALA A 100 -3.92 7.64 9.77
C ALA A 100 -2.62 8.26 9.26
N LYS A 101 -2.43 8.22 7.95
CA LYS A 101 -1.23 8.69 7.25
C LYS A 101 -1.61 9.85 6.35
N LEU A 102 -0.99 11.00 6.62
CA LEU A 102 -1.16 12.23 5.83
C LEU A 102 0.16 12.67 5.22
N SER A 103 0.11 13.31 4.06
CA SER A 103 1.30 13.86 3.40
C SER A 103 2.04 14.85 4.31
N LYS A 104 3.38 14.82 4.28
CA LYS A 104 4.20 15.88 4.86
C LYS A 104 4.20 17.16 4.02
N TYR A 105 3.93 17.01 2.73
CA TYR A 105 3.90 18.09 1.79
C TYR A 105 2.51 18.70 1.77
N VAL A 106 2.45 20.02 1.72
CA VAL A 106 1.19 20.80 1.67
C VAL A 106 0.71 21.05 0.24
N ASP A 107 1.48 20.64 -0.78
CA ASP A 107 1.11 20.90 -2.16
C ASP A 107 -0.07 20.03 -2.61
N PRO A 108 -0.86 20.51 -3.59
CA PRO A 108 -2.03 19.78 -4.08
C PRO A 108 -1.70 18.42 -4.74
N TRP A 109 -0.48 18.21 -5.22
CA TRP A 109 -0.13 16.98 -5.94
C TRP A 109 0.06 15.81 -4.97
N HIS A 110 0.85 15.97 -3.92
CA HIS A 110 1.01 14.93 -2.90
C HIS A 110 -0.28 14.64 -2.12
N ASN A 111 -1.16 15.64 -2.03
CA ASN A 111 -2.48 15.52 -1.41
C ASN A 111 -3.60 15.19 -2.41
N SER A 112 -3.25 14.82 -3.64
CA SER A 112 -4.25 14.41 -4.62
C SER A 112 -4.81 13.02 -4.31
N LEU A 113 -6.06 12.78 -4.69
CA LEU A 113 -6.68 11.45 -4.67
C LEU A 113 -5.76 10.40 -5.32
N TYR A 114 -5.13 10.78 -6.44
CA TYR A 114 -4.22 9.92 -7.19
C TYR A 114 -3.06 9.39 -6.31
N VAL A 115 -2.33 10.29 -5.65
CA VAL A 115 -1.16 9.91 -4.85
C VAL A 115 -1.57 9.08 -3.63
N VAL A 116 -2.63 9.50 -2.92
CA VAL A 116 -3.06 8.78 -1.72
C VAL A 116 -3.61 7.38 -2.07
N ALA A 117 -4.35 7.25 -3.17
CA ALA A 117 -4.84 5.97 -3.66
C ALA A 117 -3.72 5.05 -4.15
N ALA A 118 -2.64 5.57 -4.73
CA ALA A 118 -1.51 4.77 -5.18
C ALA A 118 -0.85 3.99 -4.03
N TYR A 119 -0.84 4.54 -2.80
CA TYR A 119 -0.38 3.82 -1.61
C TYR A 119 -1.28 2.63 -1.26
N SER A 120 -2.61 2.83 -1.27
CA SER A 120 -3.56 1.74 -1.04
C SER A 120 -3.44 0.66 -2.11
N HIS A 121 -3.31 1.07 -3.37
CA HIS A 121 -3.16 0.15 -4.49
C HIS A 121 -1.87 -0.67 -4.39
N SER A 122 -0.75 -0.04 -3.99
CA SER A 122 0.50 -0.75 -3.73
C SER A 122 0.34 -1.79 -2.61
N ASN A 123 -0.38 -1.45 -1.55
CA ASN A 123 -0.66 -2.36 -0.45
C ASN A 123 -1.54 -3.55 -0.87
N ASP A 124 -2.58 -3.32 -1.68
CA ASP A 124 -3.44 -4.41 -2.14
C ASP A 124 -2.76 -5.31 -3.17
N ALA A 125 -1.94 -4.75 -4.06
CA ALA A 125 -1.07 -5.53 -4.95
C ALA A 125 -0.12 -6.41 -4.12
N ALA A 126 0.48 -5.87 -3.06
CA ALA A 126 1.34 -6.64 -2.16
C ALA A 126 0.59 -7.76 -1.42
N LYS A 127 -0.62 -7.50 -0.91
CA LYS A 127 -1.50 -8.53 -0.31
C LYS A 127 -1.83 -9.65 -1.29
N PHE A 128 -2.13 -9.31 -2.54
CA PHE A 128 -2.43 -10.30 -3.56
C PHE A 128 -1.21 -11.20 -3.81
N HIS A 129 -0.05 -10.59 -4.03
CA HIS A 129 1.19 -11.32 -4.28
C HIS A 129 1.64 -12.12 -3.05
N SER A 130 1.37 -11.66 -1.82
CA SER A 130 1.74 -12.41 -0.62
C SER A 130 0.95 -13.72 -0.52
N LYS A 131 -0.33 -13.73 -0.89
CA LYS A 131 -1.12 -14.97 -0.97
C LYS A 131 -0.55 -15.93 -2.01
N ALA A 132 -0.19 -15.42 -3.19
CA ALA A 132 0.44 -16.23 -4.25
C ALA A 132 1.80 -16.79 -3.81
N PHE A 133 2.61 -15.98 -3.13
CA PHE A 133 3.89 -16.39 -2.57
C PHE A 133 3.73 -17.50 -1.52
N MET A 134 2.79 -17.34 -0.58
CA MET A 134 2.53 -18.36 0.43
C MET A 134 2.03 -19.68 -0.17
N LEU A 135 1.24 -19.62 -1.26
CA LEU A 135 0.79 -20.80 -2.00
C LEU A 135 1.95 -21.48 -2.74
N ALA A 136 2.79 -20.69 -3.44
CA ALA A 136 3.97 -21.20 -4.13
C ALA A 136 4.96 -21.87 -3.16
N ALA A 137 5.18 -21.25 -1.99
CA ALA A 137 6.02 -21.80 -0.94
C ALA A 137 5.45 -23.10 -0.37
N ALA A 138 4.14 -23.17 -0.09
CA ALA A 138 3.50 -24.40 0.37
C ALA A 138 3.65 -25.55 -0.64
N ASN A 139 3.49 -25.25 -1.93
CA ASN A 139 3.57 -26.26 -3.00
C ASN A 139 5.00 -26.73 -3.27
N LYS A 140 5.98 -25.82 -3.32
CA LYS A 140 7.37 -26.15 -3.71
C LYS A 140 8.25 -26.57 -2.54
N LEU A 141 7.99 -26.05 -1.34
CA LEU A 141 8.85 -26.28 -0.17
C LEU A 141 8.25 -27.34 0.78
N GLY A 142 6.99 -27.76 0.57
CA GLY A 142 6.32 -28.77 1.39
C GLY A 142 6.11 -28.33 2.85
N ALA A 143 6.13 -29.29 3.80
CA ALA A 143 5.91 -29.05 5.24
C ALA A 143 6.92 -28.06 5.88
N THR A 144 8.03 -27.72 5.20
CA THR A 144 8.92 -26.62 5.62
C THR A 144 8.25 -25.25 5.47
N GLY A 145 7.17 -25.10 4.69
CA GLY A 145 6.33 -23.90 4.64
C GLY A 145 5.60 -23.58 5.95
N LEU A 146 5.53 -24.54 6.90
CA LEU A 146 5.11 -24.28 8.28
C LEU A 146 6.22 -23.65 9.12
N THR A 147 7.49 -23.73 8.70
CA THR A 147 8.62 -23.08 9.38
C THR A 147 8.88 -21.67 8.84
N MET A 148 8.52 -21.40 7.58
CA MET A 148 8.63 -20.08 6.96
C MET A 148 7.65 -19.08 7.61
N ALA A 149 8.11 -17.85 7.80
CA ALA A 149 7.26 -16.76 8.28
C ALA A 149 6.08 -16.51 7.32
N LYS A 150 4.88 -16.34 7.88
CA LYS A 150 3.70 -15.92 7.11
C LYS A 150 3.76 -14.41 6.85
N ILE A 151 3.71 -14.00 5.59
CA ILE A 151 3.59 -12.58 5.24
C ILE A 151 2.12 -12.15 5.29
N ILE A 152 1.84 -11.10 6.05
CA ILE A 152 0.52 -10.46 6.14
C ILE A 152 0.73 -8.96 5.93
N PHE A 153 0.08 -8.40 4.91
CA PHE A 153 0.00 -6.95 4.76
C PHE A 153 -1.25 -6.45 5.47
N VAL A 154 -1.11 -5.42 6.30
CA VAL A 154 -2.24 -4.83 7.03
C VAL A 154 -3.29 -4.29 6.08
N GLU A 155 -4.55 -4.34 6.51
CA GLU A 155 -5.63 -3.76 5.75
C GLU A 155 -5.51 -2.24 5.70
N TRP A 156 -5.71 -1.68 4.51
CA TRP A 156 -5.65 -0.25 4.26
C TRP A 156 -7.06 0.23 3.98
N GLN A 157 -7.36 1.40 4.53
CA GLN A 157 -8.63 2.06 4.39
C GLN A 157 -8.39 3.45 3.84
N PHE A 158 -9.10 3.78 2.79
CA PHE A 158 -9.07 5.12 2.24
C PHE A 158 -10.20 5.93 2.86
N ASN A 159 -9.85 7.08 3.41
CA ASN A 159 -10.71 7.94 4.21
C ASN A 159 -10.77 9.31 3.54
N ILE A 160 -11.99 9.79 3.30
CA ILE A 160 -12.27 11.11 2.72
C ILE A 160 -12.88 11.98 3.80
N ASP A 161 -12.15 13.02 4.19
CA ASP A 161 -12.70 14.09 5.01
C ASP A 161 -13.76 14.86 4.21
N LEU A 162 -14.99 14.91 4.73
CA LEU A 162 -16.09 15.60 4.09
C LEU A 162 -16.15 17.09 4.43
N GLU A 163 -15.46 17.51 5.47
CA GLU A 163 -15.52 18.87 6.01
C GLU A 163 -14.38 19.72 5.44
N SER A 164 -13.22 19.12 5.08
CA SER A 164 -12.11 19.72 4.31
C SER A 164 -11.46 20.99 4.88
N ASP A 165 -11.95 21.52 6.01
CA ASP A 165 -11.50 22.79 6.58
C ASP A 165 -10.41 22.66 7.64
N HIS A 166 -10.17 21.45 8.15
CA HIS A 166 -9.33 21.25 9.35
C HIS A 166 -8.06 20.42 9.10
N LEU A 167 -7.96 19.73 7.97
CA LEU A 167 -6.83 18.85 7.65
C LEU A 167 -5.99 19.39 6.50
N PRO A 168 -4.67 19.16 6.51
CA PRO A 168 -3.81 19.52 5.38
C PRO A 168 -4.11 18.71 4.11
N SER A 169 -4.85 17.61 4.24
CA SER A 169 -5.30 16.78 3.14
C SER A 169 -6.74 16.33 3.35
N LYS A 170 -7.54 16.40 2.28
CA LYS A 170 -8.88 15.80 2.24
C LYS A 170 -8.83 14.27 2.27
N PHE A 171 -7.72 13.67 1.82
CA PHE A 171 -7.58 12.24 1.65
C PHE A 171 -6.57 11.67 2.63
N MET A 172 -6.96 10.61 3.32
CA MET A 172 -6.12 9.93 4.28
C MET A 172 -6.13 8.42 4.03
N ALA A 173 -5.01 7.79 4.35
CA ALA A 173 -4.97 6.34 4.44
C ALA A 173 -4.88 5.92 5.90
N ALA A 174 -5.75 5.00 6.32
CA ALA A 174 -5.76 4.47 7.68
C ALA A 174 -5.48 2.97 7.69
N GLU A 175 -4.82 2.51 8.74
CA GLU A 175 -4.48 1.10 8.96
C GLU A 175 -4.41 0.80 10.44
N ARG A 176 -4.39 -0.49 10.80
CA ARG A 176 -4.17 -0.89 12.20
C ARG A 176 -2.79 -0.45 12.67
N TYR A 177 -2.73 0.06 13.89
CA TYR A 177 -1.47 0.26 14.59
C TYR A 177 -0.73 -1.07 14.77
N LEU A 178 0.57 -1.07 14.49
CA LEU A 178 1.43 -2.22 14.64
C LEU A 178 2.23 -2.12 15.94
N LEU A 179 1.83 -2.89 16.95
CA LEU A 179 2.57 -2.98 18.20
C LEU A 179 3.78 -3.90 18.05
N GLY A 180 4.97 -3.39 18.35
CA GLY A 180 6.23 -4.14 18.35
C GLY A 180 7.39 -3.34 17.80
N VAL A 181 8.54 -4.01 17.63
CA VAL A 181 9.72 -3.41 16.98
C VAL A 181 9.44 -3.28 15.49
N PHE A 182 9.42 -2.04 15.00
CA PHE A 182 9.22 -1.74 13.59
C PHE A 182 10.55 -1.89 12.83
N LEU A 183 10.58 -2.83 11.90
CA LEU A 183 11.76 -3.17 11.09
C LEU A 183 11.52 -2.78 9.63
N LYS A 184 12.58 -2.36 8.95
CA LYS A 184 12.60 -2.17 7.51
C LYS A 184 13.53 -3.21 6.90
N TYR A 185 12.99 -4.11 6.08
CA TYR A 185 13.74 -5.23 5.50
C TYR A 185 14.44 -4.84 4.20
N ASN A 186 13.79 -4.01 3.38
CA ASN A 186 14.41 -3.41 2.20
C ASN A 186 13.81 -2.04 1.88
N SER A 187 14.36 -1.37 0.87
CA SER A 187 13.79 -0.13 0.32
C SER A 187 13.68 -0.14 -1.19
N ASN A 188 12.90 0.79 -1.73
CA ASN A 188 12.89 1.08 -3.17
C ASN A 188 14.20 1.71 -3.71
N LYS A 189 15.18 2.02 -2.84
CA LYS A 189 16.49 2.58 -3.17
C LYS A 189 17.68 1.67 -2.83
N GLY A 190 17.43 0.37 -2.61
CA GLY A 190 18.50 -0.63 -2.52
C GLY A 190 19.03 -0.94 -1.13
N TYR A 191 18.58 -0.23 -0.09
CA TYR A 191 18.79 -0.65 1.30
C TYR A 191 18.24 -2.07 1.51
N VAL A 192 19.01 -2.89 2.23
CA VAL A 192 18.65 -4.24 2.69
C VAL A 192 19.17 -4.41 4.10
N ASP A 193 18.31 -4.85 5.02
CA ASP A 193 18.71 -5.24 6.37
C ASP A 193 18.90 -6.75 6.40
N PHE A 194 20.14 -7.23 6.31
CA PHE A 194 20.41 -8.68 6.26
C PHE A 194 20.24 -9.37 7.62
N GLU A 195 20.31 -8.62 8.72
CA GLU A 195 20.30 -9.15 10.08
C GLU A 195 18.88 -9.19 10.68
N ALA A 196 17.93 -8.42 10.11
CA ALA A 196 16.56 -8.42 10.58
C ALA A 196 15.90 -9.81 10.48
N PRO A 197 15.19 -10.26 11.55
CA PRO A 197 14.52 -11.56 11.55
C PRO A 197 13.46 -11.64 10.44
N GLY A 198 13.58 -12.66 9.59
CA GLY A 198 12.70 -12.84 8.42
C GLY A 198 13.08 -12.02 7.19
N SER A 199 14.22 -11.32 7.18
CA SER A 199 14.69 -10.57 6.02
C SER A 199 14.89 -11.44 4.79
N GLU A 200 15.43 -12.66 4.94
CA GLU A 200 15.59 -13.61 3.83
C GLU A 200 14.28 -13.86 3.09
N ILE A 201 13.18 -14.04 3.84
CA ILE A 201 11.84 -14.26 3.31
C ILE A 201 11.29 -12.99 2.65
N ALA A 202 11.53 -11.82 3.26
CA ALA A 202 11.15 -10.53 2.68
C ALA A 202 11.86 -10.29 1.32
N GLN A 203 13.16 -10.57 1.21
CA GLN A 203 13.88 -10.45 -0.06
C GLN A 203 13.37 -11.44 -1.11
N ALA A 204 13.10 -12.69 -0.71
CA ALA A 204 12.52 -13.70 -1.59
C ALA A 204 11.12 -13.32 -2.08
N PHE A 205 10.32 -12.68 -1.22
CA PHE A 205 9.01 -12.14 -1.60
C PHE A 205 9.12 -11.05 -2.67
N SER A 206 10.01 -10.06 -2.48
CA SER A 206 10.26 -9.04 -3.51
C SER A 206 10.67 -9.67 -4.84
N HIS A 207 11.65 -10.58 -4.84
CA HIS A 207 12.07 -11.28 -6.06
C HIS A 207 10.92 -12.08 -6.70
N PHE A 208 10.16 -12.83 -5.91
CA PHE A 208 8.99 -13.58 -6.37
C PHE A 208 7.99 -12.68 -7.10
N THR A 209 7.70 -11.48 -6.57
CA THR A 209 6.75 -10.55 -7.20
C THR A 209 7.19 -10.10 -8.59
N TYR A 210 8.49 -9.88 -8.79
CA TYR A 210 9.05 -9.57 -10.11
C TYR A 210 8.94 -10.76 -11.06
N ARG A 211 9.23 -11.97 -10.57
CA ARG A 211 9.19 -13.18 -11.39
C ARG A 211 7.78 -13.53 -11.85
N ILE A 212 6.81 -13.54 -10.92
CA ILE A 212 5.43 -13.95 -11.21
C ILE A 212 4.67 -12.89 -12.04
N SER A 213 5.03 -11.61 -11.90
CA SER A 213 4.50 -10.54 -12.73
C SER A 213 5.14 -10.48 -14.12
N GLN A 214 6.12 -11.35 -14.43
CA GLN A 214 6.89 -11.33 -15.67
C GLN A 214 7.60 -9.99 -15.92
N GLY A 215 8.16 -9.40 -14.86
CA GLY A 215 8.89 -8.13 -14.92
C GLY A 215 8.01 -6.88 -15.01
N LYS A 216 6.68 -7.02 -14.90
CA LYS A 216 5.75 -5.88 -14.96
C LYS A 216 5.76 -5.04 -13.68
N MET A 217 6.08 -5.63 -12.54
CA MET A 217 6.18 -4.93 -11.26
C MET A 217 7.03 -5.68 -10.24
N ILE A 218 7.55 -4.97 -9.23
CA ILE A 218 8.16 -5.53 -8.03
C ILE A 218 7.61 -4.83 -6.79
N VAL A 219 7.41 -5.58 -5.71
CA VAL A 219 7.02 -5.04 -4.40
C VAL A 219 8.27 -4.84 -3.54
N LEU A 220 8.52 -3.60 -3.12
CA LEU A 220 9.66 -3.14 -2.31
C LEU A 220 9.16 -2.35 -1.08
N ASP A 221 10.10 -1.71 -0.37
CA ASP A 221 9.85 -1.02 0.90
C ASP A 221 9.11 -1.91 1.91
N LEU A 222 9.55 -3.16 2.02
CA LEU A 222 8.99 -4.11 2.97
C LEU A 222 9.39 -3.70 4.39
N GLN A 223 8.39 -3.36 5.20
CA GLN A 223 8.59 -2.88 6.57
C GLN A 223 7.37 -3.20 7.44
N GLY A 224 7.58 -3.31 8.76
CA GLY A 224 6.53 -3.65 9.71
C GLY A 224 7.07 -4.39 10.94
N VAL A 225 6.30 -5.31 11.49
CA VAL A 225 6.64 -6.02 12.74
C VAL A 225 6.86 -7.51 12.48
N HIS A 226 7.94 -8.06 13.03
CA HIS A 226 8.17 -9.50 13.10
C HIS A 226 7.57 -10.06 14.40
N LEU A 227 6.65 -11.02 14.28
CA LEU A 227 6.09 -11.76 15.41
C LEU A 227 6.64 -13.18 15.41
N ASP A 228 7.40 -13.53 16.43
CA ASP A 228 8.01 -14.85 16.54
C ASP A 228 7.00 -15.95 16.98
N LYS A 229 7.44 -17.21 16.94
CA LYS A 229 6.68 -18.43 17.28
C LYS A 229 6.16 -18.46 18.72
N ALA A 230 6.68 -17.62 19.61
CA ALA A 230 6.27 -17.58 21.02
C ALA A 230 4.74 -17.52 21.22
N PHE A 231 4.00 -16.96 20.25
CA PHE A 231 2.55 -16.81 20.32
C PHE A 231 1.77 -17.45 19.15
N ARG A 232 2.45 -18.12 18.20
CA ARG A 232 1.84 -18.65 16.96
C ARG A 232 2.56 -19.92 16.49
N ARG A 233 1.87 -20.80 15.75
CA ARG A 233 2.47 -22.03 15.18
C ARG A 233 3.68 -21.79 14.24
N ARG A 234 3.84 -20.56 13.74
CA ARG A 234 4.96 -20.11 12.89
C ARG A 234 5.18 -18.60 13.01
N PRO A 235 6.36 -18.06 12.64
CA PRO A 235 6.60 -16.62 12.66
C PRO A 235 5.69 -15.88 11.67
N HIS A 236 5.45 -14.59 11.90
CA HIS A 236 4.68 -13.73 11.01
C HIS A 236 5.45 -12.44 10.72
N LEU A 237 5.45 -12.05 9.44
CA LEU A 237 5.85 -10.73 8.99
C LEU A 237 4.58 -9.92 8.78
N ILE A 238 4.25 -9.05 9.74
CA ILE A 238 3.12 -8.13 9.63
C ILE A 238 3.64 -6.84 8.98
N LEU A 239 3.40 -6.70 7.68
CA LEU A 239 3.95 -5.65 6.85
C LEU A 239 2.93 -4.56 6.56
N THR A 240 3.44 -3.36 6.30
CA THR A 240 2.64 -2.20 5.92
C THR A 240 3.41 -1.32 4.94
N ASP A 241 2.71 -0.42 4.24
CA ASP A 241 3.31 0.59 3.39
C ASP A 241 4.30 0.09 2.34
N PRO A 242 3.99 -0.98 1.58
CA PRO A 242 4.86 -1.40 0.50
C PRO A 242 4.88 -0.37 -0.63
N GLN A 243 5.99 -0.31 -1.35
CA GLN A 243 6.11 0.43 -2.60
C GLN A 243 6.12 -0.55 -3.77
N VAL A 244 5.14 -0.46 -4.67
CA VAL A 244 5.24 -1.14 -5.96
C VAL A 244 6.07 -0.30 -6.91
N VAL A 245 7.00 -0.93 -7.61
CA VAL A 245 7.81 -0.29 -8.65
C VAL A 245 7.54 -0.99 -9.98
N SER A 246 7.28 -0.22 -11.04
CA SER A 246 7.03 -0.74 -12.38
C SER A 246 7.88 -0.02 -13.42
N PRO A 247 8.23 -0.64 -14.56
CA PRO A 247 9.01 0.03 -15.61
C PRO A 247 8.41 1.38 -16.06
N GLY A 248 7.09 1.51 -16.02
CA GLY A 248 6.33 2.70 -16.47
C GLY A 248 5.89 3.66 -15.36
N ARG A 249 6.45 3.56 -14.14
CA ARG A 249 6.18 4.50 -13.02
C ARG A 249 4.69 4.69 -12.72
N SER A 250 3.96 3.59 -12.58
CA SER A 250 2.50 3.59 -12.48
C SER A 250 1.97 3.65 -11.05
N PHE A 251 2.83 3.55 -10.03
CA PHE A 251 2.45 3.37 -8.62
C PHE A 251 2.82 4.57 -7.72
N GLY A 252 2.68 5.79 -8.24
CA GLY A 252 2.82 7.03 -7.46
C GLY A 252 4.27 7.48 -7.24
N PRO A 253 4.51 8.42 -6.31
CA PRO A 253 5.80 9.14 -6.18
C PRO A 253 7.00 8.26 -5.83
N GLY A 254 6.79 7.13 -5.14
CA GLY A 254 7.87 6.21 -4.78
C GLY A 254 8.19 5.17 -5.86
N ASP A 255 7.49 5.17 -6.99
CA ASP A 255 7.77 4.29 -8.12
C ASP A 255 8.96 4.82 -8.93
N LEU A 256 10.16 4.33 -8.61
CA LEU A 256 11.41 4.77 -9.23
C LEU A 256 11.67 4.15 -10.61
N GLY A 257 10.71 3.43 -11.18
CA GLY A 257 10.86 2.84 -12.50
C GLY A 257 11.88 1.71 -12.58
N LEU A 258 12.47 1.54 -13.75
CA LEU A 258 13.58 0.62 -13.99
C LEU A 258 14.77 0.86 -13.04
N THR A 259 14.98 2.10 -12.57
CA THR A 259 16.04 2.40 -11.60
C THR A 259 15.82 1.66 -10.29
N GLY A 260 14.60 1.69 -9.74
CA GLY A 260 14.28 0.96 -8.51
C GLY A 260 14.45 -0.56 -8.66
N ILE A 261 14.00 -1.11 -9.79
CA ILE A 261 14.16 -2.53 -10.13
C ILE A 261 15.65 -2.92 -10.22
N LYS A 262 16.44 -2.16 -10.98
CA LYS A 262 17.88 -2.40 -11.15
C LYS A 262 18.62 -2.33 -9.82
N VAL A 263 18.28 -1.35 -8.98
CA VAL A 263 18.92 -1.15 -7.69
C VAL A 263 18.59 -2.30 -6.73
N PHE A 264 17.34 -2.80 -6.71
CA PHE A 264 17.00 -4.01 -5.95
C PHE A 264 17.84 -5.21 -6.39
N PHE A 265 17.91 -5.50 -7.70
CA PHE A 265 18.67 -6.67 -8.17
C PHE A 265 20.20 -6.53 -8.00
N ARG A 266 20.72 -5.31 -7.90
CA ARG A 266 22.13 -5.06 -7.55
C ARG A 266 22.46 -5.42 -6.10
N SER A 267 21.53 -5.22 -5.17
CA SER A 267 21.73 -5.53 -3.74
C SER A 267 21.19 -6.91 -3.35
N HIS A 268 20.29 -7.50 -4.14
CA HIS A 268 19.66 -8.78 -3.87
C HIS A 268 20.65 -9.95 -4.02
N ARG A 269 20.60 -10.88 -3.05
CA ARG A 269 21.28 -12.17 -3.11
C ARG A 269 20.24 -13.27 -2.88
N CYS A 270 20.12 -14.20 -3.82
CA CYS A 270 19.17 -15.32 -3.67
C CYS A 270 19.53 -16.19 -2.46
N GLY A 271 18.64 -16.18 -1.46
CA GLY A 271 18.70 -17.07 -0.30
C GLY A 271 18.05 -18.44 -0.54
N PRO A 272 17.99 -19.29 0.50
CA PRO A 272 17.33 -20.60 0.44
C PRO A 272 15.89 -20.56 -0.08
N THR A 273 15.10 -19.56 0.30
CA THR A 273 13.71 -19.41 -0.15
C THR A 273 13.63 -19.10 -1.64
N CYS A 274 14.50 -18.21 -2.15
CA CYS A 274 14.59 -17.95 -3.59
C CYS A 274 14.91 -19.22 -4.39
N LYS A 275 15.92 -19.98 -3.95
CA LYS A 275 16.38 -21.21 -4.60
C LYS A 275 15.31 -22.29 -4.56
N GLY A 276 14.68 -22.51 -3.40
CA GLY A 276 13.59 -23.48 -3.26
C GLY A 276 12.36 -23.13 -4.11
N LEU A 277 12.14 -21.84 -4.39
CA LEU A 277 11.10 -21.38 -5.31
C LEU A 277 11.54 -21.41 -6.80
N GLY A 278 12.81 -21.68 -7.09
CA GLY A 278 13.39 -21.67 -8.44
C GLY A 278 13.53 -20.26 -9.05
N LEU A 279 13.77 -19.25 -8.21
CA LEU A 279 13.91 -17.84 -8.62
C LEU A 279 15.34 -17.47 -9.03
N ASP A 280 16.31 -18.33 -8.81
CA ASP A 280 17.74 -18.12 -9.09
C ASP A 280 18.12 -18.25 -10.58
N THR A 281 17.17 -18.65 -11.43
CA THR A 281 17.30 -18.55 -12.89
C THR A 281 17.17 -17.09 -13.35
N LEU A 282 17.92 -16.70 -14.40
CA LEU A 282 18.03 -15.31 -14.87
C LEU A 282 16.65 -14.60 -14.89
N PRO A 283 16.54 -13.39 -14.32
CA PRO A 283 15.28 -12.67 -14.29
C PRO A 283 14.79 -12.41 -15.73
N PRO A 284 13.46 -12.40 -15.98
CA PRO A 284 12.95 -11.96 -17.27
C PRO A 284 13.47 -10.53 -17.55
N PRO A 285 13.98 -10.26 -18.76
CA PRO A 285 14.42 -8.92 -19.11
C PRO A 285 13.25 -7.94 -18.88
N PRO A 286 13.53 -6.72 -18.37
CA PRO A 286 12.48 -5.71 -18.27
C PRO A 286 11.88 -5.48 -19.66
N LEU A 287 10.55 -5.41 -19.75
CA LEU A 287 9.89 -5.13 -21.03
C LEU A 287 10.44 -3.82 -21.62
N PRO A 288 10.71 -3.76 -22.95
CA PRO A 288 11.18 -2.55 -23.60
C PRO A 288 10.22 -1.39 -23.36
N GLN A 289 10.74 -0.21 -23.05
CA GLN A 289 9.91 1.00 -23.02
C GLN A 289 9.58 1.44 -24.46
N PRO A 290 8.39 2.01 -24.71
CA PRO A 290 8.17 2.86 -25.87
C PRO A 290 9.13 4.06 -25.76
N GLN A 291 9.86 4.38 -26.83
CA GLN A 291 10.84 5.47 -26.81
C GLN A 291 10.20 6.79 -26.36
N GLU A 292 10.67 7.35 -25.25
CA GLU A 292 10.30 8.70 -24.80
C GLU A 292 10.91 9.73 -25.76
N SER A 293 10.06 10.40 -26.54
CA SER A 293 10.46 11.59 -27.28
C SER A 293 10.70 12.74 -26.29
N SER A 294 11.86 13.36 -26.38
CA SER A 294 12.29 14.48 -25.54
C SER A 294 11.41 15.72 -25.79
N THR A 295 10.40 15.92 -24.95
CA THR A 295 9.81 17.26 -24.76
C THR A 295 9.58 17.52 -23.27
N PRO A 296 9.85 18.74 -22.78
CA PRO A 296 9.53 19.08 -21.40
C PRO A 296 8.00 19.15 -21.24
N ASP A 297 7.53 18.82 -20.03
CA ASP A 297 6.18 19.10 -19.51
C ASP A 297 5.08 18.03 -19.62
N HIS A 298 5.44 16.75 -19.52
CA HIS A 298 4.45 15.66 -19.33
C HIS A 298 3.64 15.75 -18.01
N ASN A 299 4.20 16.39 -16.97
CA ASN A 299 3.50 16.56 -15.70
C ASN A 299 2.39 17.63 -15.78
N ALA A 300 2.60 18.74 -16.49
CA ALA A 300 1.60 19.80 -16.65
C ALA A 300 0.36 19.35 -17.44
N LYS A 301 0.56 18.56 -18.52
CA LYS A 301 -0.54 18.00 -19.33
C LYS A 301 -1.35 16.95 -18.58
N ALA A 302 -0.73 16.12 -17.75
CA ALA A 302 -1.44 15.16 -16.90
C ALA A 302 -2.33 15.87 -15.86
N THR A 303 -1.84 16.95 -15.24
CA THR A 303 -2.65 17.78 -14.34
C THR A 303 -3.76 18.57 -15.04
N ALA A 304 -3.54 19.05 -16.27
CA ALA A 304 -4.54 19.79 -17.04
C ALA A 304 -5.70 18.88 -17.51
N SER A 305 -5.37 17.69 -18.03
CA SER A 305 -6.37 16.69 -18.42
C SER A 305 -7.17 16.15 -17.23
N PHE A 306 -6.54 16.04 -16.06
CA PHE A 306 -7.19 15.58 -14.82
C PHE A 306 -8.09 16.65 -14.20
N LYS A 307 -7.68 17.93 -14.18
CA LYS A 307 -8.53 19.05 -13.73
C LYS A 307 -9.79 19.18 -14.59
N SER A 308 -9.67 19.03 -15.90
CA SER A 308 -10.83 19.05 -16.80
C SER A 308 -11.77 17.85 -16.58
N TRP A 309 -11.23 16.69 -16.20
CA TRP A 309 -12.02 15.48 -15.90
C TRP A 309 -12.66 15.49 -14.52
N LEU A 310 -12.01 16.06 -13.50
CA LEU A 310 -12.59 16.20 -12.16
C LEU A 310 -13.80 17.14 -12.19
N VAL A 311 -13.74 18.21 -12.99
CA VAL A 311 -14.86 19.12 -13.23
C VAL A 311 -16.02 18.41 -13.94
N LEU A 312 -15.74 17.55 -14.93
CA LEU A 312 -16.76 16.76 -15.63
C LEU A 312 -17.36 15.63 -14.75
N ALA A 313 -16.55 14.98 -13.91
CA ALA A 313 -17.02 13.99 -12.94
C ALA A 313 -17.86 14.63 -11.82
N GLN A 314 -17.50 15.85 -11.39
CA GLN A 314 -18.33 16.64 -10.47
C GLN A 314 -19.64 17.11 -11.11
N ALA A 315 -19.64 17.40 -12.42
CA ALA A 315 -20.83 17.81 -13.16
C ALA A 315 -21.79 16.63 -13.52
N GLY A 316 -21.30 15.39 -13.48
CA GLY A 316 -22.07 14.18 -13.81
C GLY A 316 -22.59 13.37 -12.61
N LEU A 317 -22.32 13.81 -11.38
CA LEU A 317 -22.81 13.16 -10.16
C LEU A 317 -24.33 13.31 -10.05
N SER A 318 -25.06 12.19 -10.08
CA SER A 318 -26.44 12.17 -9.58
C SER A 318 -26.42 12.46 -8.08
N ARG A 319 -27.49 13.05 -7.52
CA ARG A 319 -27.61 13.40 -6.09
C ARG A 319 -27.44 12.21 -5.13
N THR A 320 -27.34 10.97 -5.61
CA THR A 320 -27.27 9.74 -4.80
C THR A 320 -25.89 9.07 -4.76
N THR A 321 -24.90 9.55 -5.52
CA THR A 321 -23.54 8.95 -5.55
C THR A 321 -22.63 9.59 -4.50
N THR A 322 -22.02 8.79 -3.62
CA THR A 322 -21.08 9.28 -2.59
C THR A 322 -19.74 9.70 -3.22
N LEU A 323 -19.00 10.61 -2.57
CA LEU A 323 -17.68 11.08 -3.05
C LEU A 323 -16.68 9.93 -3.13
N CYS A 324 -16.75 8.99 -2.19
CA CYS A 324 -15.98 7.75 -2.22
C CYS A 324 -16.29 6.87 -3.44
N GLN A 325 -17.56 6.74 -3.83
CA GLN A 325 -17.95 5.93 -4.98
C GLN A 325 -17.41 6.52 -6.29
N ALA A 326 -17.49 7.85 -6.45
CA ALA A 326 -16.91 8.55 -7.58
C ALA A 326 -15.37 8.45 -7.61
N ALA A 327 -14.71 8.53 -6.44
CA ALA A 327 -13.27 8.34 -6.33
C ALA A 327 -12.84 6.94 -6.79
N VAL A 328 -13.60 5.91 -6.43
CA VAL A 328 -13.38 4.53 -6.87
C VAL A 328 -13.50 4.41 -8.39
N GLU A 329 -14.55 4.98 -9.00
CA GLU A 329 -14.77 4.93 -10.46
C GLU A 329 -13.65 5.65 -11.23
N VAL A 330 -13.24 6.85 -10.78
CA VAL A 330 -12.15 7.62 -11.39
C VAL A 330 -10.81 6.89 -11.31
N LEU A 331 -10.50 6.29 -10.16
CA LEU A 331 -9.26 5.52 -10.00
C LEU A 331 -9.26 4.27 -10.88
N SER A 332 -10.40 3.58 -10.97
CA SER A 332 -10.53 2.36 -11.77
C SER A 332 -10.34 2.64 -13.26
N ALA A 333 -10.94 3.72 -13.77
CA ALA A 333 -10.78 4.18 -15.15
C ALA A 333 -9.34 4.65 -15.45
N TRP A 334 -8.69 5.33 -14.50
CA TRP A 334 -7.33 5.84 -14.69
C TRP A 334 -6.27 4.74 -14.75
N VAL A 335 -6.32 3.75 -13.85
CA VAL A 335 -5.39 2.62 -13.92
C VAL A 335 -5.56 1.92 -15.26
N GLU A 336 -6.80 1.78 -15.76
CA GLU A 336 -7.10 1.16 -17.05
C GLU A 336 -6.44 1.89 -18.22
N ILE A 337 -6.53 3.23 -18.26
CA ILE A 337 -5.97 4.06 -19.33
C ILE A 337 -4.44 4.01 -19.35
N LYS A 338 -3.78 4.14 -18.20
CA LYS A 338 -2.30 4.07 -18.12
C LYS A 338 -1.76 2.67 -18.41
N TRP A 339 -2.48 1.63 -18.01
CA TRP A 339 -2.09 0.24 -18.27
C TRP A 339 -2.30 -0.16 -19.74
N ILE A 340 -3.42 0.22 -20.36
CA ILE A 340 -3.69 0.01 -21.79
C ILE A 340 -2.70 0.80 -22.67
N SER A 341 -2.36 2.03 -22.31
CA SER A 341 -1.39 2.84 -23.07
C SER A 341 0.02 2.24 -23.12
N ASN A 342 0.39 1.41 -22.13
CA ASN A 342 1.64 0.66 -22.10
C ASN A 342 1.56 -0.70 -22.82
N MET A 343 0.36 -1.14 -23.26
CA MET A 343 0.17 -2.39 -24.01
C MET A 343 0.08 -2.18 -25.53
N THR A 344 -0.40 -1.04 -25.99
CA THR A 344 -0.61 -0.77 -27.43
C THR A 344 0.66 -0.40 -28.20
N SER A 345 1.82 -0.37 -27.54
CA SER A 345 3.13 -0.02 -28.11
C SER A 345 4.03 -1.24 -28.36
N ILE A 346 3.47 -2.46 -28.33
CA ILE A 346 4.18 -3.69 -28.68
C ILE A 346 3.87 -4.00 -30.16
N PRO A 347 4.82 -3.88 -31.11
CA PRO A 347 4.59 -4.36 -32.46
C PRO A 347 4.47 -5.89 -32.42
N PRO A 348 3.55 -6.49 -33.19
CA PRO A 348 3.41 -7.93 -33.23
C PRO A 348 4.65 -8.54 -33.87
N LYS A 349 5.24 -9.54 -33.19
CA LYS A 349 5.88 -10.70 -33.83
C LYS A 349 6.04 -11.83 -32.81
#